data_AF-A0A0L9T6R7-F1
#
_entry.id   AF-A0A0L9T6R7-F1
#
_cell.length_a   1.000
_cell.length_b   1.000
_cell.length_c   1.000
_cell.angle_alpha   90.00
_cell.angle_beta   90.00
_cell.angle_gamma   90.00
#
_symmetry.space_group_name_H-M   'P 1'
#
loop_
_entity.id
_entity.type
_entity.pdbx_description
1 polymer ?
#
loop_
_entity_poly.entity_id
_entity_poly.type
_entity_poly.pdbx_seq_one_letter_code
_entity_poly.pdbx_strand_id
1 'polypeptide(L)'
;MIEEKFYLFELGGVDLFLVVSWLATLGEVKTNWKTLTMRFNQDAREVRIQGDPTLTKRVITPATLLKEIEIEVVSLVWNMGCTELEERVDEGETLHPEQQAELEDILEDFEDIFQEPKGLPPNRSMNHQIRVKVSVDPVNVRPYRYPHLLKTEIEKQVSEMLTSRIIRPSNSPYSSPVILVKKKDES
;
A
#
# COMPACT_ATOMS: atom_id res chain seq x y z
N MET A 1 16.94 -4.77 -31.72
CA MET A 1 16.43 -5.30 -30.42
C MET A 1 17.37 -4.86 -29.30
N ILE A 2 16.86 -4.18 -28.26
CA ILE A 2 17.67 -3.77 -27.09
C ILE A 2 17.62 -4.90 -26.08
N GLU A 3 18.75 -5.54 -25.82
CA GLU A 3 18.88 -6.58 -24.79
C GLU A 3 19.45 -5.94 -23.51
N GLU A 4 18.67 -5.95 -22.43
CA GLU A 4 19.12 -5.52 -21.11
C GLU A 4 18.74 -6.57 -20.05
N LYS A 5 19.57 -6.72 -19.02
CA LYS A 5 19.32 -7.67 -17.93
C LYS A 5 18.39 -7.03 -16.92
N PHE A 6 17.13 -7.46 -16.91
CA PHE A 6 16.14 -6.99 -15.96
C PHE A 6 16.15 -7.83 -14.68
N TYR A 7 15.93 -7.17 -13.54
CA TYR A 7 15.69 -7.84 -12.25
C TYR A 7 14.20 -7.74 -11.95
N LEU A 8 13.52 -8.89 -11.92
CA LEU A 8 12.11 -8.97 -11.56
C LEU A 8 12.00 -8.91 -10.03
N PHE A 9 11.24 -7.95 -9.51
CA PHE A 9 10.96 -7.83 -8.08
C PHE A 9 9.46 -8.00 -7.86
N GLU A 10 9.06 -8.86 -6.91
CA GLU A 10 7.67 -8.98 -6.48
C GLU A 10 7.28 -7.79 -5.58
N LEU A 11 7.03 -6.64 -6.20
CA LEU A 11 6.55 -5.43 -5.55
C LEU A 11 5.09 -5.18 -5.93
N GLY A 12 4.20 -6.08 -5.47
CA GLY A 12 2.74 -5.91 -5.40
C GLY A 12 2.09 -4.88 -6.35
N GLY A 13 2.25 -5.06 -7.66
CA GLY A 13 1.59 -4.25 -8.70
C GLY A 13 2.50 -3.50 -9.69
N VAL A 14 3.83 -3.64 -9.61
CA VAL A 14 4.77 -3.11 -10.62
C VAL A 14 5.69 -4.21 -11.12
N ASP A 15 5.60 -4.54 -12.41
CA ASP A 15 6.34 -5.66 -13.01
C ASP A 15 7.76 -5.28 -13.47
N LEU A 16 8.03 -4.00 -13.77
CA LEU A 16 9.31 -3.57 -14.35
C LEU A 16 9.69 -2.12 -14.01
N PHE A 17 10.96 -1.91 -13.63
CA PHE A 17 11.56 -0.57 -13.51
C PHE A 17 12.50 -0.32 -14.70
N LEU A 18 12.17 0.68 -15.52
CA LEU A 18 13.02 1.14 -16.61
C LEU A 18 13.86 2.33 -16.12
N VAL A 19 15.14 2.08 -15.91
CA VAL A 19 16.09 3.06 -15.34
C VAL A 19 16.70 3.91 -16.46
N VAL A 20 17.35 5.02 -16.08
CA VAL A 20 18.07 5.94 -16.98
C VAL A 20 19.07 5.21 -17.88
N SER A 21 19.68 4.11 -17.44
CA SER A 21 20.58 3.28 -18.27
C SER A 21 19.89 2.77 -19.53
N TRP A 22 18.66 2.26 -19.38
CA TRP A 22 17.84 1.77 -20.48
C TRP A 22 17.40 2.92 -21.39
N LEU A 23 16.93 4.03 -20.81
CA LEU A 23 16.51 5.22 -21.59
C LEU A 23 17.65 5.79 -22.44
N ALA A 24 18.89 5.73 -21.95
CA ALA A 24 20.06 6.18 -22.68
C ALA A 24 20.33 5.38 -23.96
N THR A 25 19.82 4.14 -24.06
CA THR A 25 19.95 3.32 -25.27
C THR A 25 19.01 3.72 -26.41
N LEU A 26 17.97 4.51 -26.11
CA LEU A 26 16.91 4.86 -27.07
C LEU A 26 17.24 6.04 -28.00
N GLY A 27 18.30 6.79 -27.69
CA GLY A 27 18.63 8.02 -28.40
C GLY A 27 17.62 9.14 -28.12
N GLU A 28 17.17 9.84 -29.16
CA GLU A 28 16.19 10.92 -29.02
C GLU A 28 14.78 10.37 -28.75
N VAL A 29 14.20 10.82 -27.63
CA VAL A 29 12.87 10.42 -27.17
C VAL A 29 11.95 11.63 -27.10
N LYS A 30 10.70 11.48 -27.57
CA LYS A 30 9.64 12.48 -27.43
C LYS A 30 8.63 12.02 -26.39
N THR A 31 8.47 12.81 -25.33
CA THR A 31 7.53 12.49 -24.24
C THR A 31 6.45 13.56 -24.12
N ASN A 32 5.20 13.12 -24.08
CA ASN A 32 4.04 13.95 -23.72
C ASN A 32 3.52 13.53 -22.35
N TRP A 33 3.81 14.36 -21.36
CA TRP A 33 3.45 14.14 -19.96
C TRP A 33 1.95 14.25 -19.68
N LYS A 34 1.19 14.99 -20.49
CA LYS A 34 -0.26 15.15 -20.32
C LYS A 34 -1.01 13.88 -20.70
N THR A 35 -0.53 13.18 -21.74
CA THR A 35 -1.14 11.94 -22.22
C THR A 35 -0.35 10.70 -21.79
N LEU A 36 0.70 10.86 -20.97
CA LEU A 36 1.63 9.81 -20.58
C LEU A 36 2.12 8.98 -21.78
N THR A 37 2.53 9.64 -22.88
CA THR A 37 3.04 8.93 -24.07
C THR A 37 4.51 9.21 -24.30
N MET A 38 5.29 8.17 -24.59
CA MET A 38 6.69 8.24 -24.98
C MET A 38 6.86 7.64 -26.37
N ARG A 39 7.61 8.31 -27.23
CA ARG A 39 7.92 7.84 -28.58
C ARG A 39 9.41 7.90 -28.84
N PHE A 40 9.96 6.84 -29.41
CA PHE A 40 11.37 6.75 -29.79
C PHE A 40 11.50 5.88 -31.05
N ASN A 41 12.63 6.01 -31.75
CA ASN A 41 12.89 5.23 -32.96
C ASN A 41 13.81 4.05 -32.63
N GLN A 42 13.40 2.86 -33.03
CA GLN A 42 14.21 1.64 -32.93
C GLN A 42 14.19 0.92 -34.27
N ASP A 43 15.36 0.64 -34.85
CA ASP A 43 15.50 -0.12 -36.11
C ASP A 43 14.60 0.43 -37.25
N ALA A 44 14.57 1.75 -37.41
CA ALA A 44 13.73 2.50 -38.37
C ALA A 44 12.20 2.43 -38.17
N ARG A 45 11.75 1.92 -37.02
CA ARG A 45 10.34 1.87 -36.61
C ARG A 45 10.11 2.82 -35.42
N GLU A 46 9.06 3.63 -35.50
CA GLU A 46 8.61 4.44 -34.36
C GLU A 46 7.92 3.52 -33.35
N VAL A 47 8.46 3.44 -32.15
CA VAL A 47 7.88 2.73 -31.01
C VAL A 47 7.18 3.76 -30.14
N ARG A 48 5.94 3.47 -29.75
CA ARG A 48 5.14 4.31 -28.86
C ARG A 48 4.78 3.50 -27.62
N ILE A 49 5.18 4.02 -26.46
CA ILE A 49 4.70 3.56 -25.16
C ILE A 49 3.62 4.53 -24.68
N GLN A 50 2.50 4.00 -24.20
CA GLN A 50 1.37 4.77 -23.68
C GLN A 50 1.07 4.30 -22.27
N GLY A 51 1.12 5.23 -21.32
CA GLY A 51 0.69 5.01 -19.95
C GLY A 51 -0.83 4.96 -19.85
N ASP A 52 -1.31 4.21 -18.87
CA ASP A 52 -2.72 4.13 -18.52
C ASP A 52 -3.03 5.21 -17.46
N PRO A 53 -3.90 6.20 -17.76
CA PRO A 53 -4.27 7.24 -16.81
C PRO A 53 -4.94 6.69 -15.53
N THR A 54 -5.63 5.55 -15.61
CA THR A 54 -6.38 4.95 -14.47
C THR A 54 -5.45 4.45 -13.36
N LEU A 55 -4.19 4.13 -13.71
CA LEU A 55 -3.17 3.68 -12.77
C LEU A 55 -2.38 4.83 -12.10
N THR A 56 -2.69 6.09 -12.44
CA THR A 56 -1.95 7.24 -11.94
C THR A 56 -2.45 7.66 -10.55
N LYS A 57 -1.79 7.23 -9.47
CA LYS A 57 -2.21 7.58 -8.10
C LYS A 57 -2.01 9.05 -7.67
N ARG A 58 -1.49 9.94 -8.54
CA ARG A 58 -1.56 11.41 -8.38
C ARG A 58 -0.90 12.13 -9.55
N VAL A 59 -1.57 13.13 -10.12
CA VAL A 59 -0.94 14.08 -11.06
C VAL A 59 -0.31 15.21 -10.25
N ILE A 60 1.02 15.32 -10.29
CA ILE A 60 1.74 16.44 -9.67
C ILE A 60 1.92 17.54 -10.73
N THR A 61 1.60 18.78 -10.38
CA THR A 61 1.82 19.96 -11.24
C THR A 61 3.31 20.27 -11.38
N PRO A 62 3.79 20.79 -12.54
CA PRO A 62 5.21 21.13 -12.75
C PRO A 62 5.79 22.12 -11.74
N ALA A 63 4.95 23.00 -11.18
CA ALA A 63 5.35 23.97 -10.15
C ALA A 63 5.74 23.29 -8.81
N THR A 64 5.23 22.10 -8.54
CA THR A 64 5.54 21.33 -7.33
C THR A 64 6.86 20.57 -7.49
N LEU A 65 7.20 20.14 -8.71
CA LEU A 65 8.49 19.52 -9.06
C LEU A 65 9.68 20.49 -8.88
N LEU A 66 9.49 21.78 -9.15
CA LEU A 66 10.54 22.79 -8.99
C LEU A 66 10.73 23.26 -7.55
N LYS A 67 9.80 22.95 -6.65
CA LYS A 67 9.83 23.41 -5.25
C LYS A 67 10.57 22.46 -4.31
N GLU A 68 10.77 21.21 -4.72
CA GLU A 68 11.52 20.22 -3.95
C GLU A 68 12.78 19.82 -4.71
N ILE A 69 13.85 20.61 -4.50
CA ILE A 69 15.19 20.37 -5.06
C ILE A 69 15.93 19.28 -4.24
N GLU A 70 15.20 18.38 -3.59
CA GLU A 70 15.73 17.17 -2.93
C GLU A 70 14.91 15.93 -3.33
N ILE A 71 14.44 15.86 -4.58
CA ILE A 71 13.91 14.61 -5.12
C ILE A 71 15.10 13.78 -5.63
N GLU A 72 15.59 12.85 -4.79
CA GLU A 72 16.66 11.92 -5.16
C GLU A 72 16.21 10.89 -6.24
N VAL A 73 14.91 10.59 -6.35
CA VAL A 73 14.38 9.63 -7.34
C VAL A 73 12.95 10.01 -7.77
N VAL A 74 12.73 10.12 -9.08
CA VAL A 74 11.38 10.16 -9.70
C VAL A 74 11.15 8.80 -10.36
N SER A 75 10.05 8.11 -10.00
CA SER A 75 9.65 6.85 -10.62
C SER A 75 8.43 7.08 -11.52
N LEU A 76 8.52 6.60 -12.77
CA LEU A 76 7.40 6.55 -13.72
C LEU A 76 7.08 5.08 -13.96
N VAL A 77 5.84 4.68 -13.69
CA VAL A 77 5.37 3.30 -13.94
C VAL A 77 4.76 3.25 -15.33
N TRP A 78 5.22 2.30 -16.15
CA TRP A 78 4.72 2.07 -17.51
C TRP A 78 4.29 0.62 -17.63
N ASN A 79 3.14 0.37 -18.24
CA ASN A 79 2.74 -0.98 -18.66
C ASN A 79 3.13 -1.16 -20.14
N MET A 80 3.78 -2.28 -20.47
CA MET A 80 4.08 -2.66 -21.85
C MET A 80 3.14 -3.79 -22.29
N GLY A 81 1.96 -3.43 -22.80
CA GLY A 81 1.08 -4.36 -23.53
C GLY A 81 1.19 -4.15 -25.03
N CYS A 82 1.28 -5.23 -25.81
CA CYS A 82 0.86 -5.20 -27.21
C CYS A 82 -0.66 -5.04 -27.22
N THR A 83 -1.14 -3.86 -27.62
CA THR A 83 -2.56 -3.64 -27.89
C THR A 83 -2.88 -4.30 -29.22
N GLU A 84 -3.17 -5.59 -29.20
CA GLU A 84 -4.24 -6.07 -30.07
C GLU A 84 -5.50 -5.33 -29.64
N LEU A 85 -6.31 -4.92 -30.60
CA LEU A 85 -7.51 -4.11 -30.36
C LEU A 85 -8.53 -4.95 -29.59
N GLU A 86 -8.32 -5.08 -28.28
CA GLU A 86 -9.34 -5.56 -27.37
C GLU A 86 -10.33 -4.43 -27.17
N GLU A 87 -11.58 -4.75 -27.48
CA GLU A 87 -12.72 -3.88 -27.35
C GLU A 87 -12.75 -3.29 -25.95
N ARG A 88 -13.02 -1.99 -25.87
CA ARG A 88 -13.16 -1.24 -24.62
C ARG A 88 -14.15 -1.99 -23.71
N VAL A 89 -13.63 -2.64 -22.68
CA VAL A 89 -14.41 -3.04 -21.54
C VAL A 89 -14.75 -1.76 -20.77
N ASP A 90 -16.05 -1.48 -20.72
CA ASP A 90 -16.65 -0.36 -20.01
C ASP A 90 -16.32 -0.48 -18.51
N GLU A 91 -16.00 0.63 -17.84
CA GLU A 91 -15.89 0.71 -16.38
C GLU A 91 -17.29 0.52 -15.78
N GLY A 92 -17.69 -0.75 -15.71
CA GLY A 92 -19.03 -1.18 -15.37
C GLY A 92 -19.29 -2.67 -15.68
N GLU A 93 -18.26 -3.52 -15.69
CA GLU A 93 -18.49 -4.97 -15.67
C GLU A 93 -19.06 -5.37 -14.33
N THR A 94 -20.39 -5.32 -14.23
CA THR A 94 -21.13 -6.16 -13.30
C THR A 94 -20.68 -7.59 -13.51
N LEU A 95 -20.24 -8.26 -12.43
CA LEU A 95 -19.85 -9.67 -12.45
C LEU A 95 -20.89 -10.47 -13.26
N HIS A 96 -20.42 -11.36 -14.12
CA HIS A 96 -21.32 -12.26 -14.83
C HIS A 96 -22.14 -13.04 -13.77
N PRO A 97 -23.43 -13.37 -14.00
CA PRO A 97 -24.28 -13.97 -12.97
C PRO A 97 -23.69 -15.23 -12.31
N GLU A 98 -22.90 -16.00 -13.06
CA GLU A 98 -22.16 -17.16 -12.58
C GLU A 98 -21.02 -16.78 -11.61
N GLN A 99 -20.25 -15.75 -11.94
CA GLN A 99 -19.18 -15.24 -11.07
C GLN A 99 -19.72 -14.60 -9.79
N GLN A 100 -20.89 -13.97 -9.89
CA GLN A 100 -21.56 -13.41 -8.72
C GLN A 100 -22.04 -14.52 -7.77
N ALA A 101 -22.60 -15.61 -8.31
CA ALA A 101 -22.97 -16.77 -7.51
C ALA A 101 -21.74 -17.43 -6.84
N GLU A 102 -20.64 -17.61 -7.58
CA GLU A 102 -19.39 -18.13 -6.99
C GLU A 102 -18.82 -17.22 -5.89
N LEU A 103 -18.93 -15.90 -6.05
CA LEU A 103 -18.50 -14.96 -5.02
C LEU A 103 -19.39 -15.03 -3.78
N GLU A 104 -20.72 -15.11 -3.96
CA GLU A 104 -21.67 -15.25 -2.86
C GLU A 104 -21.39 -16.54 -2.07
N ASP A 105 -21.16 -17.67 -2.75
CA ASP A 105 -20.77 -18.94 -2.12
C ASP A 105 -19.49 -18.80 -1.28
N ILE A 106 -18.46 -18.13 -1.81
CA ILE A 106 -17.19 -17.88 -1.08
C ILE A 106 -17.41 -16.97 0.13
N LEU A 107 -18.22 -15.93 0.00
CA LEU A 107 -18.51 -15.00 1.09
C LEU A 107 -19.30 -15.68 2.21
N GLU A 108 -20.20 -16.60 1.88
CA GLU A 108 -20.90 -17.43 2.85
C GLU A 108 -19.96 -18.44 3.54
N ASP A 109 -19.11 -19.12 2.76
CA ASP A 109 -18.14 -20.11 3.29
C ASP A 109 -17.14 -19.49 4.28
N PHE A 110 -16.77 -18.23 4.07
CA PHE A 110 -15.80 -17.48 4.88
C PHE A 110 -16.41 -16.30 5.64
N GLU A 111 -17.71 -16.35 5.93
CA GLU A 111 -18.41 -15.27 6.65
C GLU A 111 -17.70 -14.91 7.97
N ASP A 112 -17.14 -15.92 8.65
CA ASP A 112 -16.44 -15.80 9.92
C ASP A 112 -15.18 -14.92 9.86
N ILE A 113 -14.51 -14.83 8.71
CA ILE A 113 -13.32 -13.99 8.50
C ILE A 113 -13.68 -12.50 8.55
N PHE A 114 -14.89 -12.15 8.12
CA PHE A 114 -15.36 -10.76 8.03
C PHE A 114 -16.03 -10.26 9.30
N GLN A 115 -16.30 -11.14 10.27
CA GLN A 115 -16.89 -10.77 11.54
C GLN A 115 -15.88 -10.01 12.43
N GLU A 116 -16.37 -9.04 13.20
CA GLU A 116 -15.53 -8.37 14.19
C GLU A 116 -14.99 -9.38 15.21
N PRO A 117 -13.67 -9.39 15.48
CA PRO A 117 -13.08 -10.34 16.40
C PRO A 117 -13.60 -10.10 17.82
N LYS A 118 -14.27 -11.11 18.38
CA LYS A 118 -14.81 -11.09 19.75
C LYS A 118 -13.77 -11.47 20.81
N GLY A 119 -12.51 -11.68 20.40
CA GLY A 119 -11.38 -11.91 21.28
C GLY A 119 -10.17 -12.53 20.61
N LEU A 120 -9.31 -13.16 21.42
CA LEU A 120 -8.09 -13.78 20.92
C LEU A 120 -8.39 -14.90 19.92
N PRO A 121 -7.57 -15.04 18.87
CA PRO A 121 -7.71 -16.13 17.92
C PRO A 121 -7.59 -17.49 18.64
N PRO A 122 -8.15 -18.57 18.06
CA PRO A 122 -8.02 -19.91 18.61
C PRO A 122 -6.54 -20.29 18.78
N ASN A 123 -6.26 -21.10 19.80
CA ASN A 123 -4.90 -21.57 20.06
C ASN A 123 -4.33 -22.29 18.83
N ARG A 124 -3.17 -21.82 18.36
CA ARG A 124 -2.43 -22.42 17.24
C ARG A 124 -1.24 -23.22 17.77
N SER A 125 -0.63 -24.04 16.92
CA SER A 125 0.57 -24.83 17.25
C SER A 125 1.77 -23.96 17.64
N MET A 126 1.80 -22.70 17.18
CA MET A 126 2.85 -21.74 17.49
C MET A 126 2.25 -20.49 18.11
N ASN A 127 2.78 -20.11 19.28
CA ASN A 127 2.50 -18.82 19.92
C ASN A 127 3.69 -17.89 19.75
N HIS A 128 3.41 -16.61 19.51
CA HIS A 128 4.46 -15.59 19.49
C HIS A 128 5.03 -15.39 20.90
N GLN A 129 6.36 -15.40 21.02
CA GLN A 129 7.06 -15.16 22.29
C GLN A 129 8.14 -14.09 22.10
N ILE A 130 8.05 -13.01 22.87
CA ILE A 130 9.11 -12.00 22.96
C ILE A 130 10.11 -12.47 24.04
N ARG A 131 11.35 -12.77 23.63
CA ARG A 131 12.41 -13.21 24.54
C ARG A 131 13.18 -11.99 25.08
N VAL A 132 13.09 -11.76 26.38
CA VAL A 132 13.84 -10.70 27.07
C VAL A 132 15.26 -11.18 27.39
N LYS A 133 16.26 -10.29 27.29
CA LYS A 133 17.64 -10.60 27.70
C LYS A 133 17.71 -10.79 29.22
N VAL A 134 18.49 -11.77 29.69
CA VAL A 134 18.52 -12.28 31.08
C VAL A 134 19.00 -11.24 32.12
N SER A 135 19.50 -10.08 31.70
CA SER A 135 20.09 -9.05 32.58
C SER A 135 19.44 -7.67 32.45
N VAL A 136 18.20 -7.59 31.97
CA VAL A 136 17.50 -6.31 31.78
C VAL A 136 16.35 -6.21 32.77
N ASP A 137 16.42 -5.22 33.65
CA ASP A 137 15.35 -4.91 34.59
C ASP A 137 14.07 -4.47 33.85
N PRO A 138 12.88 -4.75 34.40
CA PRO A 138 11.63 -4.29 33.81
C PRO A 138 11.56 -2.76 33.72
N VAL A 139 11.14 -2.26 32.56
CA VAL A 139 10.94 -0.82 32.34
C VAL A 139 9.55 -0.45 32.84
N ASN A 140 9.49 0.33 33.93
CA ASN A 140 8.25 0.83 34.51
C ASN A 140 8.20 2.36 34.45
N VAL A 141 7.54 2.89 33.42
CA VAL A 141 7.41 4.33 33.21
C VAL A 141 6.04 4.83 33.68
N ARG A 142 6.04 5.97 34.38
CA ARG A 142 4.82 6.64 34.83
C ARG A 142 4.04 7.19 33.62
N PRO A 143 2.71 7.01 33.55
CA PRO A 143 1.89 7.63 32.51
C PRO A 143 1.99 9.16 32.50
N TYR A 144 1.91 9.77 31.31
CA TYR A 144 1.85 11.22 31.17
C TYR A 144 0.53 11.79 31.69
N ARG A 145 0.54 13.08 32.05
CA ARG A 145 -0.68 13.81 32.40
C ARG A 145 -1.34 14.32 31.12
N TYR A 146 -2.63 14.02 30.94
CA TYR A 146 -3.40 14.47 29.79
C TYR A 146 -4.44 15.54 30.19
N PRO A 147 -4.69 16.54 29.32
CA PRO A 147 -5.90 17.36 29.39
C PRO A 147 -7.18 16.50 29.34
N HIS A 148 -8.26 16.99 29.95
CA HIS A 148 -9.53 16.26 30.06
C HIS A 148 -10.09 15.77 28.71
N LEU A 149 -9.94 16.55 27.65
CA LEU A 149 -10.40 16.18 26.30
C LEU A 149 -9.70 14.92 25.78
N LEU A 150 -8.37 14.83 25.90
CA LEU A 150 -7.61 13.65 25.45
C LEU A 150 -7.90 12.44 26.34
N LYS A 151 -8.06 12.65 27.64
CA LYS A 151 -8.37 11.57 28.59
C LYS A 151 -9.67 10.86 28.22
N THR A 152 -10.71 11.62 27.86
CA THR A 152 -12.03 11.07 27.50
C THR A 152 -11.93 10.16 26.28
N GLU A 153 -11.20 10.57 25.25
CA GLU A 153 -11.00 9.77 24.03
C GLU A 153 -10.16 8.52 24.31
N ILE A 154 -9.10 8.63 25.11
CA ILE A 154 -8.28 7.48 25.52
C ILE A 154 -9.14 6.47 26.29
N GLU A 155 -9.94 6.91 27.27
CA GLU A 155 -10.81 6.02 28.06
C GLU A 155 -11.87 5.33 27.19
N LYS A 156 -12.42 6.04 26.20
CA LYS A 156 -13.34 5.47 25.21
C LYS A 156 -12.68 4.34 24.42
N GLN A 157 -11.53 4.58 23.80
CA GLN A 157 -10.81 3.57 23.02
C GLN A 157 -10.35 2.38 23.87
N VAL A 158 -9.92 2.62 25.12
CA VAL A 158 -9.56 1.56 26.06
C VAL A 158 -10.78 0.68 26.39
N SER A 159 -11.95 1.29 26.59
CA SER A 159 -13.21 0.57 26.84
C SER A 159 -13.62 -0.30 25.64
N GLU A 160 -13.50 0.24 24.42
CA GLU A 160 -13.76 -0.50 23.18
C GLU A 160 -12.80 -1.69 23.04
N MET A 161 -11.50 -1.49 23.25
CA MET A 161 -10.49 -2.57 23.18
C MET A 161 -10.66 -3.64 24.27
N LEU A 162 -11.16 -3.27 25.46
CA LEU A 162 -11.51 -4.22 26.51
C LEU A 162 -12.75 -5.04 26.12
N THR A 163 -13.74 -4.39 25.51
CA THR A 163 -14.99 -5.03 25.06
C THR A 163 -14.74 -6.03 23.93
N SER A 164 -13.91 -5.66 22.95
CA SER A 164 -13.46 -6.55 21.87
C SER A 164 -12.41 -7.58 22.31
N ARG A 165 -11.99 -7.53 23.59
CA ARG A 165 -10.98 -8.40 24.21
C ARG A 165 -9.62 -8.40 23.48
N ILE A 166 -9.28 -7.29 22.82
CA ILE A 166 -7.94 -7.03 22.28
C ILE A 166 -6.94 -6.83 23.43
N ILE A 167 -7.38 -6.16 24.51
CA ILE A 167 -6.58 -5.95 25.73
C ILE A 167 -7.26 -6.56 26.95
N ARG A 168 -6.51 -6.73 28.04
CA ARG A 168 -7.01 -7.18 29.34
C ARG A 168 -6.26 -6.50 30.49
N PRO A 169 -6.89 -6.35 31.66
CA PRO A 169 -6.19 -5.91 32.87
C PRO A 169 -5.03 -6.87 33.17
N SER A 170 -3.90 -6.31 33.57
CA SER A 170 -2.73 -7.09 33.99
C SER A 170 -1.99 -6.38 35.11
N ASN A 171 -1.29 -7.14 35.96
CA ASN A 171 -0.38 -6.62 36.95
C ASN A 171 1.05 -6.97 36.49
N SER A 172 1.62 -6.09 35.68
CA SER A 172 2.91 -6.29 35.00
C SER A 172 3.99 -5.42 35.64
N PRO A 173 5.23 -5.92 35.80
CA PRO A 173 6.36 -5.08 36.18
C PRO A 173 6.79 -4.13 35.05
N TYR A 174 6.29 -4.33 33.82
CA TYR A 174 6.51 -3.45 32.67
C TYR A 174 5.36 -2.46 32.50
N SER A 175 5.68 -1.20 32.24
CA SER A 175 4.73 -0.13 31.94
C SER A 175 5.31 0.85 30.92
N SER A 176 4.52 1.24 29.93
CA SER A 176 4.87 2.26 28.94
C SER A 176 3.72 3.27 28.80
N PRO A 177 4.02 4.56 28.61
CA PRO A 177 2.98 5.58 28.50
C PRO A 177 2.25 5.50 27.15
N VAL A 178 0.96 5.83 27.16
CA VAL A 178 0.12 5.95 25.96
C VAL A 178 0.26 7.37 25.38
N ILE A 179 0.13 7.54 24.07
CA ILE A 179 0.11 8.86 23.44
C ILE A 179 -1.05 8.90 22.46
N LEU A 180 -1.88 9.95 22.53
CA LEU A 180 -2.94 10.17 21.55
C LEU A 180 -2.38 10.99 20.38
N VAL A 181 -2.51 10.45 19.17
CA VAL A 181 -2.06 11.11 17.94
C VAL A 181 -3.27 11.29 17.03
N LYS A 182 -3.56 12.52 16.63
CA LYS A 182 -4.60 12.81 15.64
C LYS A 182 -4.09 12.40 14.26
N LYS A 183 -4.76 11.45 13.60
CA LYS A 183 -4.51 11.15 12.19
C LYS A 183 -5.08 12.27 11.31
N LYS A 184 -4.49 12.45 10.13
CA LYS A 184 -4.98 13.42 9.14
C LYS A 184 -6.25 12.88 8.49
N ASP A 185 -7.25 13.73 8.33
CA ASP A 185 -8.52 13.41 7.68
C ASP A 185 -8.33 13.44 6.15
N GLU A 186 -7.80 12.35 5.57
CA GLU A 186 -7.73 12.12 4.11
C GLU A 186 -8.12 10.67 3.79
N SER A 187 -9.24 10.21 4.33
CA SER A 187 -9.87 8.92 4.00
C SER A 187 -11.28 9.15 3.47
#